data_AF-A0A495YES8-F1
#
_entry.id   AF-A0A495YES8-F1
#
_cell.length_a   1.000
_cell.length_b   1.000
_cell.length_c   1.000
_cell.angle_alpha   90.00
_cell.angle_beta   90.00
_cell.angle_gamma   90.00
#
_symmetry.space_group_name_H-M   'P 1'
#
loop_
_entity.id
_entity.type
_entity.pdbx_description
1 polymer ?
#
loop_
_entity_poly.entity_id
_entity_poly.type
_entity_poly.pdbx_seq_one_letter_code
_entity_poly.pdbx_strand_id
1 'polypeptide(L)'
;MALSRQPAPPPDIATSESPPAAAPGGRDLRIATYNIRGGYGAWPARAADRIAAVIHELDADVIALQEVPLGGTRVPDVLAHLRDATGMHAVAGPTIDTPERRYGNAVLSRCPIRAARTLDLSFHQREPRGALDADIDCGTGPIRVVATHLGLSSNERSAQVQRLLAAFDTGAMPVILMGDINEWFVRGRALQALVTRFRRAPAPRTFPTVCPVFSLDRIWIHPGELLVDVNVHRSMLARHASDHYPLVARMLAVPASGTSLAR
;
A
#
# COMPACT_ATOMS: atom_id res chain seq x y z
N MET A 1 -13.34 -8.38 30.26
CA MET A 1 -14.22 -8.93 29.22
C MET A 1 -13.73 -8.42 27.87
N ALA A 2 -13.13 -9.27 27.05
CA ALA A 2 -12.78 -8.90 25.68
C ALA A 2 -14.09 -8.85 24.88
N LEU A 3 -14.54 -7.65 24.52
CA LEU A 3 -15.60 -7.49 23.53
C LEU A 3 -15.07 -8.12 22.24
N SER A 4 -15.68 -9.23 21.83
CA SER A 4 -15.44 -9.85 20.54
C SER A 4 -15.81 -8.80 19.49
N ARG A 5 -14.81 -8.10 18.95
CA ARG A 5 -15.01 -7.17 17.85
C ARG A 5 -15.42 -8.03 16.66
N GLN A 6 -16.66 -7.89 16.21
CA GLN A 6 -17.04 -8.47 14.92
C GLN A 6 -16.07 -7.96 13.84
N PRO A 7 -15.67 -8.82 12.88
CA PRO A 7 -14.85 -8.36 11.78
C PRO A 7 -15.57 -7.22 11.05
N ALA A 8 -14.83 -6.17 10.72
CA ALA A 8 -15.37 -5.07 9.93
C ALA A 8 -15.93 -5.61 8.61
N PRO A 9 -17.02 -5.02 8.08
CA PRO A 9 -17.51 -5.38 6.75
C PRO A 9 -16.39 -5.19 5.71
N PRO A 10 -16.40 -5.98 4.62
CA PRO A 10 -15.44 -5.79 3.54
C PRO A 10 -15.57 -4.35 2.99
N PRO A 11 -14.46 -3.67 2.71
CA PRO A 11 -14.50 -2.32 2.16
C PRO A 11 -15.07 -2.33 0.74
N ASP A 12 -15.76 -1.24 0.40
CA ASP A 12 -16.32 -1.04 -0.93
C ASP A 12 -15.20 -0.89 -1.97
N ILE A 13 -15.32 -1.67 -3.05
CA ILE A 13 -14.46 -1.58 -4.21
C ILE A 13 -15.13 -0.62 -5.20
N ALA A 14 -14.49 0.51 -5.45
CA ALA A 14 -14.99 1.51 -6.39
C ALA A 14 -14.28 1.36 -7.74
N THR A 15 -15.04 1.28 -8.82
CA THR A 15 -14.52 1.30 -10.19
C THR A 15 -14.71 2.69 -10.78
N SER A 16 -13.79 3.13 -11.65
CA SER A 16 -14.04 4.30 -12.50
C SER A 16 -15.13 3.96 -13.54
N GLU A 17 -15.92 4.95 -13.95
CA GLU A 17 -16.85 4.83 -15.10
C GLU A 17 -16.10 4.77 -16.44
N SER A 18 -14.86 5.26 -16.46
CA SER A 18 -13.98 5.11 -17.63
C SER A 18 -13.42 3.69 -17.66
N PRO A 19 -13.32 3.05 -18.85
CA PRO A 19 -12.74 1.72 -18.95
C PRO A 19 -11.31 1.75 -18.40
N PRO A 20 -10.93 0.79 -17.53
CA PRO A 20 -9.58 0.76 -16.99
C PRO A 20 -8.57 0.63 -18.14
N ALA A 21 -7.40 1.25 -17.98
CA ALA A 21 -6.27 0.99 -18.88
C ALA A 21 -6.07 -0.52 -19.01
N ALA A 22 -5.86 -1.02 -20.23
CA ALA A 22 -5.76 -2.45 -20.51
C ALA A 22 -4.81 -3.13 -19.50
N ALA A 23 -5.29 -4.21 -18.87
CA ALA A 23 -4.49 -4.96 -17.90
C ALA A 23 -3.14 -5.35 -18.53
N PRO A 24 -2.04 -5.35 -17.76
CA PRO A 24 -0.72 -5.70 -18.25
C PRO A 24 -0.68 -7.18 -18.70
N GLY A 25 -0.99 -7.44 -19.96
CA GLY A 25 -1.00 -8.79 -20.52
C GLY A 25 0.40 -9.39 -20.55
N GLY A 26 0.68 -10.33 -19.66
CA GLY A 26 1.88 -11.19 -19.68
C GLY A 26 3.23 -10.49 -19.47
N ARG A 27 3.26 -9.19 -19.19
CA ARG A 27 4.49 -8.44 -18.85
C ARG A 27 4.69 -8.34 -17.34
N ASP A 28 5.92 -8.06 -16.92
CA ASP A 28 6.21 -7.69 -15.53
C ASP A 28 5.26 -6.60 -15.02
N LEU A 29 4.80 -6.77 -13.79
CA LEU A 29 3.95 -5.82 -13.09
C LEU A 29 4.82 -4.73 -12.47
N ARG A 30 4.43 -3.47 -12.69
CA ARG A 30 5.01 -2.32 -12.01
C ARG A 30 4.16 -1.98 -10.80
N ILE A 31 4.71 -2.17 -9.61
CA ILE A 31 4.03 -1.90 -8.35
C ILE A 31 4.68 -0.73 -7.63
N ALA A 32 3.90 0.03 -6.87
CA ALA A 32 4.42 1.18 -6.14
C ALA A 32 3.80 1.33 -4.75
N THR A 33 4.51 2.04 -3.87
CA THR A 33 3.94 2.56 -2.62
C THR A 33 4.32 4.01 -2.43
N TYR A 34 3.40 4.79 -1.85
CA TYR A 34 3.59 6.21 -1.65
C TYR A 34 2.83 6.74 -0.43
N ASN A 35 3.54 7.22 0.58
CA ASN A 35 2.96 8.03 1.64
C ASN A 35 2.70 9.45 1.11
N ILE A 36 1.43 9.83 1.01
CA ILE A 36 1.00 11.11 0.43
C ILE A 36 0.84 12.23 1.47
N ARG A 37 1.06 11.93 2.76
CA ARG A 37 1.01 12.89 3.87
C ARG A 37 -0.32 13.67 4.01
N GLY A 38 -1.46 13.00 3.80
CA GLY A 38 -2.78 13.63 3.91
C GLY A 38 -3.30 13.88 5.32
N GLY A 39 -2.54 13.52 6.35
CA GLY A 39 -3.00 13.58 7.74
C GLY A 39 -2.96 14.95 8.42
N TYR A 40 -2.27 15.93 7.85
CA TYR A 40 -1.91 17.18 8.55
C TYR A 40 -2.28 18.46 7.78
N GLY A 41 -3.10 19.31 8.40
CA GLY A 41 -3.42 20.65 7.92
C GLY A 41 -4.51 20.72 6.85
N ALA A 42 -4.75 21.93 6.32
CA ALA A 42 -5.67 22.11 5.20
C ALA A 42 -5.09 21.42 3.96
N TRP A 43 -5.85 20.50 3.37
CA TRP A 43 -5.49 19.88 2.09
C TRP A 43 -6.05 20.74 0.95
N PRO A 44 -5.22 21.56 0.26
CA PRO A 44 -5.73 22.36 -0.85
C PRO A 44 -6.10 21.42 -2.01
N ALA A 45 -7.14 21.75 -2.79
CA ALA A 45 -7.56 20.95 -3.96
C ALA A 45 -6.38 20.60 -4.89
N ARG A 46 -5.47 21.58 -5.12
CA ARG A 46 -4.25 21.41 -5.92
C ARG A 46 -3.28 20.34 -5.39
N ALA A 47 -3.38 19.92 -4.12
CA ALA A 47 -2.56 18.85 -3.58
C ALA A 47 -2.97 17.49 -4.16
N ALA A 48 -4.27 17.22 -4.32
CA ALA A 48 -4.75 15.99 -4.93
C ALA A 48 -4.29 15.89 -6.40
N ASP A 49 -4.33 16.99 -7.15
CA ASP A 49 -3.82 17.05 -8.53
C ASP A 49 -2.32 16.76 -8.63
N ARG A 50 -1.52 17.28 -7.69
CA ARG A 50 -0.08 16.97 -7.64
C ARG A 50 0.17 15.50 -7.37
N ILE A 51 -0.59 14.88 -6.47
CA ILE A 51 -0.49 13.45 -6.20
C ILE A 51 -0.92 12.64 -7.43
N ALA A 52 -2.01 13.00 -8.10
CA ALA A 52 -2.44 12.36 -9.35
C ALA A 52 -1.35 12.45 -10.44
N ALA A 53 -0.72 13.62 -10.60
CA ALA A 53 0.38 13.81 -11.54
C ALA A 53 1.58 12.92 -11.21
N VAL A 54 1.93 12.77 -9.93
CA VAL A 54 2.98 11.81 -9.51
C VAL A 54 2.56 10.39 -9.84
N ILE A 55 1.32 9.98 -9.56
CA ILE A 55 0.83 8.62 -9.88
C ILE A 55 0.93 8.34 -11.39
N HIS A 56 0.63 9.33 -12.24
CA HIS A 56 0.83 9.24 -13.68
C HIS A 56 2.31 9.07 -14.06
N GLU A 57 3.24 9.80 -13.43
CA GLU A 57 4.70 9.60 -13.65
C GLU A 57 5.16 8.19 -13.26
N LEU A 58 4.57 7.61 -12.22
CA LEU A 58 4.93 6.28 -11.73
C LEU A 58 4.55 5.19 -12.71
N ASP A 59 3.50 5.39 -13.51
CA ASP A 59 2.99 4.40 -14.48
C ASP A 59 2.83 3.00 -13.85
N ALA A 60 2.36 2.96 -12.59
CA ALA A 60 2.22 1.73 -11.84
C ALA A 60 0.91 1.00 -12.22
N ASP A 61 0.98 -0.32 -12.28
CA ASP A 61 -0.17 -1.19 -12.44
C ASP A 61 -0.98 -1.29 -11.13
N VAL A 62 -0.28 -1.30 -9.99
CA VAL A 62 -0.88 -1.26 -8.65
C VAL A 62 -0.08 -0.32 -7.76
N ILE A 63 -0.75 0.55 -7.01
CA ILE A 63 -0.12 1.43 -6.03
C ILE A 63 -0.84 1.40 -4.68
N ALA A 64 -0.08 1.19 -3.60
CA ALA A 64 -0.55 1.43 -2.24
C ALA A 64 -0.25 2.87 -1.81
N LEU A 65 -1.26 3.50 -1.23
CA LEU A 65 -1.18 4.85 -0.70
C LEU A 65 -1.36 4.83 0.82
N GLN A 66 -0.55 5.61 1.52
CA GLN A 66 -0.65 5.83 2.97
C GLN A 66 -1.01 7.28 3.24
N GLU A 67 -1.63 7.52 4.40
CA GLU A 67 -2.08 8.85 4.83
C GLU A 67 -3.11 9.47 3.89
N VAL A 68 -4.08 8.69 3.42
CA VAL A 68 -5.07 9.15 2.43
C VAL A 68 -6.29 9.73 3.13
N PRO A 69 -6.72 10.97 2.81
CA PRO A 69 -8.04 11.48 3.17
C PRO A 69 -9.13 10.78 2.34
N LEU A 70 -10.10 10.15 3.00
CA LEU A 70 -11.12 9.28 2.39
C LEU A 70 -12.53 9.89 2.45
N GLY A 71 -12.62 11.21 2.63
CA GLY A 71 -13.87 11.94 2.75
C GLY A 71 -14.39 12.11 4.18
N GLY A 72 -15.53 12.77 4.30
CA GLY A 72 -16.13 13.21 5.55
C GLY A 72 -16.49 14.70 5.50
N THR A 73 -17.20 15.21 6.51
CA THR A 73 -17.65 16.62 6.48
C THR A 73 -16.51 17.64 6.61
N ARG A 74 -15.32 17.22 7.08
CA ARG A 74 -14.16 18.10 7.33
C ARG A 74 -12.94 17.82 6.47
N VAL A 75 -12.92 16.74 5.71
CA VAL A 75 -11.77 16.34 4.88
C VAL A 75 -12.25 15.95 3.49
N PRO A 76 -11.50 16.31 2.43
CA PRO A 76 -11.85 15.92 1.07
C PRO A 76 -11.75 14.40 0.88
N ASP A 77 -12.48 13.89 -0.11
CA ASP A 77 -12.29 12.54 -0.61
C ASP A 77 -11.21 12.54 -1.69
N VAL A 78 -9.95 12.42 -1.25
CA VAL A 78 -8.79 12.41 -2.16
C VAL A 78 -8.78 11.11 -2.95
N LEU A 79 -9.21 9.98 -2.36
CA LEU A 79 -9.20 8.70 -3.07
C LEU A 79 -10.16 8.73 -4.27
N ALA A 80 -11.36 9.29 -4.11
CA ALA A 80 -12.30 9.48 -5.22
C ALA A 80 -11.69 10.35 -6.33
N HIS A 81 -11.05 11.47 -5.97
CA HIS A 81 -10.35 12.32 -6.94
C HIS A 81 -9.25 11.58 -7.69
N LEU A 82 -8.41 10.82 -6.97
CA LEU A 82 -7.33 10.05 -7.59
C LEU A 82 -7.86 8.94 -8.50
N ARG A 83 -8.93 8.24 -8.10
CA ARG A 83 -9.63 7.25 -8.94
C ARG A 83 -10.07 7.88 -10.26
N ASP A 84 -10.73 9.03 -10.19
CA ASP A 84 -11.29 9.70 -11.37
C ASP A 84 -10.17 10.26 -12.27
N ALA A 85 -9.12 10.84 -11.68
CA ALA A 85 -7.98 11.38 -12.41
C ALA A 85 -7.08 10.32 -13.06
N THR A 86 -7.08 9.08 -12.55
CA THR A 86 -6.22 8.00 -13.04
C THR A 86 -6.96 6.92 -13.83
N GLY A 87 -8.29 6.83 -13.70
CA GLY A 87 -9.10 5.76 -14.28
C GLY A 87 -8.87 4.40 -13.64
N MET A 88 -8.19 4.33 -12.50
CA MET A 88 -7.87 3.08 -11.80
C MET A 88 -9.04 2.62 -10.93
N HIS A 89 -9.13 1.32 -10.66
CA HIS A 89 -9.94 0.79 -9.57
C HIS A 89 -9.39 1.27 -8.23
N ALA A 90 -10.26 1.55 -7.26
CA ALA A 90 -9.88 2.05 -5.95
C ALA A 90 -10.53 1.22 -4.84
N VAL A 91 -9.78 0.96 -3.77
CA VAL A 91 -10.34 0.45 -2.52
C VAL A 91 -9.71 1.17 -1.33
N ALA A 92 -10.56 1.49 -0.35
CA ALA A 92 -10.17 2.19 0.87
C ALA A 92 -9.97 1.22 2.04
N GLY A 93 -9.00 1.52 2.90
CA GLY A 93 -8.79 0.84 4.18
C GLY A 93 -8.70 1.88 5.30
N PRO A 94 -9.83 2.42 5.76
CA PRO A 94 -9.84 3.47 6.77
C PRO A 94 -9.28 2.95 8.10
N THR A 95 -8.41 3.75 8.72
CA THR A 95 -7.94 3.56 10.10
C THR A 95 -8.67 4.50 11.06
N ILE A 96 -9.22 5.59 10.54
CA ILE A 96 -10.19 6.47 11.18
C ILE A 96 -11.42 6.50 10.27
N ASP A 97 -12.59 6.20 10.83
CA ASP A 97 -13.84 6.11 10.07
C ASP A 97 -14.97 6.76 10.87
N THR A 98 -15.00 8.10 10.88
CA THR A 98 -16.10 8.89 11.46
C THR A 98 -16.80 9.73 10.40
N PRO A 99 -18.05 10.18 10.63
CA PRO A 99 -18.75 11.06 9.68
C PRO A 99 -17.97 12.33 9.32
N GLU A 100 -17.18 12.84 10.25
CA GLU A 100 -16.42 14.07 10.09
C GLU A 100 -15.11 13.84 9.34
N ARG A 101 -14.48 12.68 9.55
CA ARG A 101 -13.15 12.39 9.04
C ARG A 101 -12.95 10.90 8.80
N ARG A 102 -12.79 10.55 7.54
CA ARG A 102 -12.30 9.24 7.11
C ARG A 102 -10.86 9.38 6.62
N TYR A 103 -10.00 8.48 7.06
CA TYR A 103 -8.56 8.54 6.80
C TYR A 103 -7.93 7.16 6.93
N GLY A 104 -6.93 6.84 6.10
CA GLY A 104 -6.23 5.57 6.22
C GLY A 104 -5.35 5.23 5.03
N ASN A 105 -5.34 3.96 4.67
CA ASN A 105 -4.63 3.45 3.51
C ASN A 105 -5.59 3.34 2.32
N ALA A 106 -5.04 3.30 1.11
CA ALA A 106 -5.80 2.96 -0.09
C ALA A 106 -4.95 2.14 -1.06
N VAL A 107 -5.61 1.43 -1.97
CA VAL A 107 -4.98 0.81 -3.13
C VAL A 107 -5.67 1.33 -4.39
N LEU A 108 -4.87 1.77 -5.36
CA LEU A 108 -5.31 2.01 -6.73
C LEU A 108 -4.74 0.92 -7.64
N SER A 109 -5.53 0.41 -8.57
CA SER A 109 -5.14 -0.68 -9.44
C SER A 109 -5.70 -0.52 -10.86
N ARG A 110 -4.87 -0.71 -11.89
CA ARG A 110 -5.34 -0.88 -13.28
C ARG A 110 -6.04 -2.23 -13.47
N CYS A 111 -5.66 -3.20 -12.65
CA CYS A 111 -6.22 -4.55 -12.64
C CYS A 111 -7.50 -4.61 -11.75
N PRO A 112 -8.49 -5.45 -12.08
CA PRO A 112 -9.65 -5.67 -11.22
C PRO A 112 -9.27 -6.07 -9.78
N ILE A 113 -9.83 -5.35 -8.80
CA ILE A 113 -9.78 -5.73 -7.39
C ILE A 113 -10.94 -6.69 -7.15
N ARG A 114 -10.64 -7.92 -6.71
CA ARG A 114 -11.61 -9.02 -6.57
C ARG A 114 -12.19 -9.11 -5.17
N ALA A 115 -11.37 -8.85 -4.17
CA ALA A 115 -11.76 -8.85 -2.77
C ALA A 115 -10.87 -7.88 -2.00
N ALA A 116 -11.39 -7.38 -0.88
CA ALA A 116 -10.60 -6.58 0.04
C ALA A 116 -11.04 -6.81 1.48
N ARG A 117 -10.11 -6.59 2.41
CA ARG A 117 -10.31 -6.73 3.86
C ARG A 117 -9.39 -5.79 4.62
N THR A 118 -9.81 -5.37 5.81
CA THR A 118 -9.01 -4.51 6.69
C THR A 118 -8.54 -5.28 7.91
N LEU A 119 -7.29 -5.07 8.30
CA LEU A 119 -6.71 -5.58 9.54
C LEU A 119 -6.47 -4.41 10.50
N ASP A 120 -7.06 -4.48 11.69
CA ASP A 120 -6.82 -3.51 12.76
C ASP A 120 -5.43 -3.74 13.38
N LEU A 121 -4.58 -2.72 13.28
CA LEU A 121 -3.23 -2.70 13.84
C LEU A 121 -3.09 -1.65 14.95
N SER A 122 -4.21 -1.20 15.53
CA SER A 122 -4.23 -0.24 16.63
C SER A 122 -3.47 -0.78 17.84
N PHE A 123 -2.76 0.13 18.51
CA PHE A 123 -1.89 -0.22 19.64
C PHE A 123 -2.12 0.71 20.83
N HIS A 124 -2.84 0.20 21.83
CA HIS A 124 -3.20 0.93 23.05
C HIS A 124 -3.82 2.31 22.74
N GLN A 125 -3.30 3.39 23.33
CA GLN A 125 -3.77 4.77 23.16
C GLN A 125 -3.02 5.54 22.06
N ARG A 126 -2.38 4.83 21.13
CA ARG A 126 -1.70 5.45 19.98
C ARG A 126 -2.68 5.73 18.86
N GLU A 127 -2.24 6.54 17.90
CA GLU A 127 -2.99 6.78 16.67
C GLU A 127 -3.38 5.44 16.01
N PRO A 128 -4.65 5.24 15.62
CA PRO A 128 -5.10 4.01 14.97
C PRO A 128 -4.31 3.71 13.70
N ARG A 129 -3.85 2.47 13.57
CA ARG A 129 -3.14 1.96 12.39
C ARG A 129 -3.87 0.74 11.86
N GLY A 130 -3.65 0.42 10.59
CA GLY A 130 -4.26 -0.72 9.96
C GLY A 130 -3.50 -1.17 8.72
N ALA A 131 -3.93 -2.31 8.18
CA ALA A 131 -3.55 -2.75 6.86
C ALA A 131 -4.78 -3.00 6.00
N LEU A 132 -4.66 -2.63 4.72
CA LEU A 132 -5.63 -2.93 3.69
C LEU A 132 -5.07 -4.08 2.86
N ASP A 133 -5.82 -5.17 2.82
CA ASP A 133 -5.44 -6.39 2.13
C ASP A 133 -6.42 -6.62 0.99
N ALA A 134 -5.91 -6.57 -0.25
CA ALA A 134 -6.68 -6.65 -1.47
C ALA A 134 -6.17 -7.77 -2.37
N ASP A 135 -7.09 -8.62 -2.84
CA ASP A 135 -6.81 -9.63 -3.85
C ASP A 135 -7.09 -8.99 -5.23
N ILE A 136 -6.07 -8.95 -6.09
CA ILE A 136 -6.07 -8.23 -7.37
C ILE A 136 -5.70 -9.20 -8.49
N ASP A 137 -6.43 -9.13 -9.61
CA ASP A 137 -6.24 -10.04 -10.74
C ASP A 137 -5.75 -9.29 -11.98
N CYS A 138 -4.47 -9.43 -12.29
CA CYS A 138 -3.82 -8.78 -13.44
C CYS A 138 -3.76 -9.68 -14.71
N GLY A 139 -4.56 -10.75 -14.78
CA GLY A 139 -4.56 -11.68 -15.93
C GLY A 139 -3.40 -12.69 -15.91
N THR A 140 -2.53 -12.62 -14.91
CA THR A 140 -1.41 -13.54 -14.64
C THR A 140 -1.69 -14.34 -13.36
N GLY A 141 -2.96 -14.53 -13.02
CA GLY A 141 -3.40 -15.05 -11.72
C GLY A 141 -3.51 -13.98 -10.63
N PRO A 142 -4.24 -14.29 -9.54
CA PRO A 142 -4.46 -13.35 -8.46
C PRO A 142 -3.17 -13.10 -7.67
N ILE A 143 -2.98 -11.86 -7.26
CA ILE A 143 -1.96 -11.44 -6.30
C ILE A 143 -2.64 -10.80 -5.09
N ARG A 144 -2.02 -10.94 -3.92
CA ARG A 144 -2.46 -10.28 -2.71
C ARG A 144 -1.59 -9.04 -2.46
N VAL A 145 -2.21 -7.88 -2.36
CA VAL A 145 -1.55 -6.61 -2.02
C VAL A 145 -1.96 -6.18 -0.63
N VAL A 146 -0.97 -5.99 0.24
CA VAL A 146 -1.15 -5.51 1.60
C VAL A 146 -0.54 -4.12 1.70
N ALA A 147 -1.38 -3.10 1.79
CA ALA A 147 -0.98 -1.71 2.05
C ALA A 147 -1.03 -1.42 3.55
N THR A 148 0.06 -0.90 4.12
CA THR A 148 0.08 -0.56 5.56
C THR A 148 0.90 0.69 5.87
N HIS A 149 0.61 1.29 7.03
CA HIS A 149 1.41 2.36 7.61
C HIS A 149 1.59 2.06 9.10
N LEU A 150 2.80 1.71 9.52
CA LEU A 150 3.08 1.32 10.92
C LEU A 150 3.30 2.54 11.81
N GLY A 151 3.17 2.32 13.12
CA GLY A 151 3.35 3.39 14.10
C GLY A 151 4.81 3.73 14.40
N LEU A 152 5.00 4.74 15.24
CA LEU A 152 6.29 5.41 15.41
C LEU A 152 7.20 4.77 16.47
N SER A 153 6.64 3.99 17.40
CA SER A 153 7.44 3.34 18.45
C SER A 153 7.84 1.91 18.09
N SER A 154 9.03 1.49 18.52
CA SER A 154 9.54 0.14 18.23
C SER A 154 8.63 -0.99 18.74
N ASN A 155 8.06 -0.84 19.94
CA ASN A 155 7.14 -1.84 20.52
C ASN A 155 5.83 -1.95 19.74
N GLU A 156 5.28 -0.80 19.33
CA GLU A 156 4.11 -0.74 18.47
C GLU A 156 4.37 -1.42 17.14
N ARG A 157 5.43 -1.02 16.41
CA ARG A 157 5.80 -1.64 15.13
C ARG A 157 5.98 -3.15 15.27
N SER A 158 6.67 -3.59 16.31
CA SER A 158 6.89 -5.02 16.56
C SER A 158 5.55 -5.75 16.74
N ALA A 159 4.63 -5.22 17.53
CA ALA A 159 3.31 -5.84 17.75
C ALA A 159 2.43 -5.80 16.49
N GLN A 160 2.56 -4.76 15.66
CA GLN A 160 1.84 -4.63 14.39
C GLN A 160 2.36 -5.62 13.34
N VAL A 161 3.68 -5.76 13.21
CA VAL A 161 4.30 -6.75 12.32
C VAL A 161 3.90 -8.18 12.69
N GLN A 162 3.85 -8.52 13.98
CA GLN A 162 3.41 -9.86 14.38
C GLN A 162 1.95 -10.13 13.96
N ARG A 163 1.05 -9.15 14.08
CA ARG A 163 -0.34 -9.26 13.60
C ARG A 163 -0.42 -9.40 12.08
N LEU A 164 0.38 -8.61 11.35
CA LEU A 164 0.49 -8.72 9.89
C LEU A 164 0.91 -10.13 9.47
N LEU A 165 2.02 -10.63 10.03
CA LEU A 165 2.55 -11.96 9.69
C LEU A 165 1.56 -13.08 10.01
N ALA A 166 0.85 -13.00 11.13
CA ALA A 166 -0.18 -13.97 11.49
C ALA A 166 -1.39 -13.98 10.53
N ALA A 167 -1.66 -12.85 9.86
CA ALA A 167 -2.76 -12.73 8.90
C ALA A 167 -2.41 -13.25 7.49
N PHE A 168 -1.13 -13.48 7.18
CA PHE A 168 -0.64 -13.77 5.82
C PHE A 168 -0.14 -15.21 5.61
N ASP A 169 -0.56 -16.16 6.44
CA ASP A 169 -0.14 -17.55 6.33
C ASP A 169 -0.97 -18.36 5.32
N THR A 170 -1.02 -17.90 4.07
CA THR A 170 -1.69 -18.65 3.00
C THR A 170 -0.81 -18.67 1.76
N GLY A 171 -0.22 -19.82 1.43
CA GLY A 171 0.52 -20.06 0.18
C GLY A 171 -0.37 -20.12 -1.08
N ALA A 172 -1.56 -19.52 -1.03
CA ALA A 172 -2.56 -19.60 -2.09
C ALA A 172 -2.22 -18.71 -3.30
N MET A 173 -1.50 -17.61 -3.08
CA MET A 173 -1.10 -16.66 -4.12
C MET A 173 0.11 -15.82 -3.67
N PRO A 174 0.83 -15.17 -4.59
CA PRO A 174 1.89 -14.23 -4.23
C PRO A 174 1.37 -13.12 -3.32
N VAL A 175 2.14 -12.78 -2.28
CA VAL A 175 1.82 -11.71 -1.33
C VAL A 175 2.82 -10.58 -1.49
N ILE A 176 2.30 -9.37 -1.64
CA ILE A 176 3.07 -8.13 -1.76
C ILE A 176 2.73 -7.26 -0.56
N LEU A 177 3.69 -7.06 0.34
CA LEU A 177 3.57 -6.13 1.47
C LEU A 177 4.24 -4.81 1.11
N MET A 178 3.49 -3.72 1.15
CA MET A 178 3.97 -2.41 0.73
C MET A 178 3.47 -1.28 1.65
N GLY A 179 4.33 -0.29 1.89
CA GLY A 179 3.96 0.87 2.71
C GLY A 179 5.10 1.50 3.50
N ASP A 180 4.75 2.54 4.25
CA ASP A 180 5.62 3.19 5.22
C ASP A 180 5.62 2.39 6.53
N ILE A 181 6.73 1.71 6.82
CA ILE A 181 6.84 0.93 8.05
C ILE A 181 7.52 1.67 9.20
N ASN A 182 7.89 2.95 9.02
CA ASN A 182 8.54 3.78 10.03
C ASN A 182 9.80 3.13 10.68
N GLU A 183 10.53 2.31 9.91
CA GLU A 183 11.71 1.60 10.40
C GLU A 183 12.85 1.62 9.37
N TRP A 184 13.92 2.34 9.70
CA TRP A 184 15.15 2.41 8.92
C TRP A 184 16.28 1.59 9.54
N PHE A 185 16.18 1.24 10.84
CA PHE A 185 17.25 0.55 11.54
C PHE A 185 17.20 -0.94 11.24
N VAL A 186 18.18 -1.46 10.49
CA VAL A 186 18.23 -2.86 10.02
C VAL A 186 18.18 -3.89 11.17
N ARG A 187 18.63 -3.52 12.37
CA ARG A 187 18.55 -4.37 13.58
C ARG A 187 17.29 -4.12 14.41
N GLY A 188 16.33 -3.33 13.91
CA GLY A 188 15.04 -3.11 14.52
C GLY A 188 14.19 -4.39 14.52
N ARG A 189 13.45 -4.61 15.60
CA ARG A 189 12.66 -5.85 15.83
C ARG A 189 11.63 -6.10 14.73
N ALA A 190 10.98 -5.03 14.24
CA ALA A 190 9.99 -5.10 13.16
C ALA A 190 10.61 -5.65 11.86
N LEU A 191 11.74 -5.09 11.42
CA LEU A 191 12.45 -5.57 10.23
C LEU A 191 12.98 -6.99 10.40
N GLN A 192 13.53 -7.33 11.58
CA GLN A 192 13.99 -8.68 11.87
C GLN A 192 12.87 -9.71 11.77
N ALA A 193 11.67 -9.39 12.24
CA ALA A 193 10.51 -10.26 12.12
C ALA A 193 10.03 -10.38 10.66
N LEU A 194 9.98 -9.28 9.89
CA LEU A 194 9.55 -9.33 8.49
C LEU A 194 10.46 -10.22 7.61
N VAL A 195 11.78 -10.17 7.85
CA VAL A 195 12.73 -10.95 7.04
C VAL A 195 12.77 -12.45 7.37
N THR A 196 12.01 -12.91 8.37
CA THR A 196 11.79 -14.36 8.57
C THR A 196 10.80 -14.93 7.56
N ARG A 197 9.91 -14.10 7.02
CA ARG A 197 8.85 -14.50 6.08
C ARG A 197 9.09 -14.01 4.66
N PHE A 198 9.67 -12.82 4.52
CA PHE A 198 9.99 -12.19 3.24
C PHE A 198 11.50 -12.20 3.00
N ARG A 199 11.90 -12.41 1.75
CA ARG A 199 13.28 -12.19 1.35
C ARG A 199 13.63 -10.72 1.54
N ARG A 200 14.86 -10.42 1.97
CA ARG A 200 15.34 -9.03 2.02
C ARG A 200 15.27 -8.40 0.64
N ALA A 201 14.62 -7.24 0.56
CA ALA A 201 14.53 -6.40 -0.63
C ALA A 201 15.46 -5.18 -0.51
N PRO A 202 15.89 -4.57 -1.63
CA PRO A 202 16.57 -3.28 -1.59
C PRO A 202 15.72 -2.23 -0.87
N ALA A 203 16.39 -1.33 -0.16
CA ALA A 203 15.76 -0.34 0.71
C ALA A 203 16.34 1.05 0.47
N PRO A 204 16.11 1.66 -0.71
CA PRO A 204 16.59 2.99 -1.00
C PRO A 204 15.95 4.01 -0.05
N ARG A 205 16.64 5.14 0.13
CA ARG A 205 16.17 6.21 1.02
C ARG A 205 15.09 7.02 0.31
N THR A 206 13.93 7.10 0.93
CA THR A 206 12.72 7.77 0.45
C THR A 206 12.38 9.02 1.25
N PHE A 207 12.87 9.14 2.49
CA PHE A 207 12.50 10.21 3.41
C PHE A 207 13.71 10.90 4.07
N PRO A 208 13.64 12.22 4.33
CA PRO A 208 12.73 13.19 3.71
C PRO A 208 13.16 13.51 2.26
N THR A 209 12.22 13.91 1.40
CA THR A 209 12.48 14.21 -0.02
C THR A 209 13.53 15.30 -0.26
N VAL A 210 13.65 16.25 0.66
CA VAL A 210 14.65 17.34 0.61
C VAL A 210 16.08 16.88 0.87
N CYS A 211 16.27 15.81 1.65
CA CYS A 211 17.57 15.19 1.94
C CYS A 211 17.35 13.73 2.33
N PRO A 212 17.25 12.80 1.36
CA PRO A 212 16.86 11.43 1.65
C PRO A 212 17.92 10.69 2.48
N VAL A 213 17.60 10.41 3.74
CA VAL A 213 18.50 9.73 4.70
C VAL A 213 17.91 8.42 5.23
N PHE A 214 16.58 8.28 5.27
CA PHE A 214 15.87 7.13 5.83
C PHE A 214 15.12 6.33 4.77
N SER A 215 15.11 5.00 4.94
CA SER A 215 14.37 4.04 4.10
C SER A 215 13.15 3.51 4.85
N LEU A 216 12.14 4.37 4.99
CA LEU A 216 10.92 4.09 5.75
C LEU A 216 9.91 3.29 4.91
N ASP A 217 9.78 3.65 3.64
CA ASP A 217 8.91 2.98 2.67
C ASP A 217 9.56 1.69 2.15
N ARG A 218 8.76 0.64 2.03
CA ARG A 218 9.24 -0.71 1.70
C ARG A 218 8.26 -1.44 0.77
N ILE A 219 8.81 -2.33 -0.05
CA ILE A 219 8.07 -3.31 -0.86
C ILE A 219 8.74 -4.67 -0.62
N TRP A 220 7.96 -5.64 -0.16
CA TRP A 220 8.36 -7.05 -0.06
C TRP A 220 7.42 -7.93 -0.86
N ILE A 221 7.96 -8.99 -1.44
CA ILE A 221 7.19 -9.99 -2.18
C ILE A 221 7.51 -11.37 -1.64
N HIS A 222 6.48 -12.22 -1.56
CA HIS A 222 6.61 -13.64 -1.34
C HIS A 222 5.81 -14.42 -2.40
N PRO A 223 6.39 -15.39 -3.12
CA PRO A 223 7.80 -15.79 -3.10
C PRO A 223 8.74 -14.67 -3.57
N GLY A 224 9.92 -14.58 -2.96
CA GLY A 224 10.82 -13.44 -3.12
C GLY A 224 11.53 -13.38 -4.48
N GLU A 225 11.52 -14.48 -5.21
CA GLU A 225 12.03 -14.65 -6.57
C GLU A 225 11.26 -13.81 -7.59
N LEU A 226 10.02 -13.44 -7.26
CA LEU A 226 9.19 -12.60 -8.12
C LEU A 226 9.63 -11.13 -8.10
N LEU A 227 10.44 -10.70 -7.13
CA LEU A 227 10.93 -9.33 -7.05
C LEU A 227 12.16 -9.15 -7.94
N VAL A 228 12.03 -8.35 -9.01
CA VAL A 228 13.11 -8.09 -9.97
C VAL A 228 14.01 -6.97 -9.49
N ASP A 229 13.43 -5.80 -9.21
CA ASP A 229 14.14 -4.65 -8.67
C ASP A 229 13.23 -3.75 -7.84
N VAL A 230 13.86 -2.85 -7.07
CA VAL A 230 13.21 -1.82 -6.27
C VAL A 230 13.99 -0.52 -6.44
N ASN A 231 13.31 0.54 -6.86
CA ASN A 231 13.88 1.84 -7.18
C ASN A 231 13.05 2.96 -6.55
N VAL A 232 13.71 4.01 -6.06
CA VAL A 232 13.04 5.22 -5.59
C VAL A 232 12.73 6.14 -6.77
N HIS A 233 11.48 6.60 -6.89
CA HIS A 233 11.07 7.56 -7.91
C HIS A 233 11.37 8.98 -7.46
N ARG A 234 12.46 9.57 -7.96
CA ARG A 234 12.85 10.95 -7.63
C ARG A 234 12.46 11.89 -8.77
N SER A 235 11.38 12.64 -8.58
CA SER A 235 10.98 13.73 -9.46
C SER A 235 10.74 15.02 -8.69
N MET A 236 10.78 16.16 -9.39
CA MET A 236 10.42 17.44 -8.79
C MET A 236 8.94 17.48 -8.37
N LEU A 237 8.06 16.80 -9.11
CA LEU A 237 6.65 16.65 -8.73
C LEU A 237 6.53 15.89 -7.40
N ALA A 238 7.18 14.72 -7.27
CA ALA A 238 7.16 13.94 -6.04
C ALA A 238 7.71 14.71 -4.85
N ARG A 239 8.85 15.41 -5.04
CA ARG A 239 9.48 16.24 -4.00
C ARG A 239 8.57 17.35 -3.45
N HIS A 240 7.74 17.95 -4.31
CA HIS A 240 6.81 19.00 -3.91
C HIS A 240 5.46 18.47 -3.44
N ALA A 241 5.10 17.25 -3.80
CA ALA A 241 3.82 16.66 -3.48
C ALA A 241 3.81 16.01 -2.09
N SER A 242 4.92 15.41 -1.66
CA SER A 242 5.09 14.78 -0.34
C SER A 242 6.52 14.96 0.17
N ASP A 243 6.71 14.68 1.45
CA ASP A 243 8.02 14.52 2.09
C ASP A 243 8.59 13.10 1.93
N HIS A 244 7.82 12.16 1.40
CA HIS A 244 8.29 10.83 0.99
C HIS A 244 8.45 10.79 -0.54
N TYR A 245 9.49 10.16 -1.05
CA TYR A 245 9.54 9.75 -2.45
C TYR A 245 8.78 8.42 -2.61
N PRO A 246 8.01 8.25 -3.69
CA PRO A 246 7.42 6.96 -4.01
C PRO A 246 8.51 5.88 -4.19
N LEU A 247 8.20 4.66 -3.76
CA LEU A 247 9.01 3.49 -4.01
C LEU A 247 8.33 2.64 -5.09
N VAL A 248 9.09 2.21 -6.09
CA VAL A 248 8.61 1.43 -7.23
C VAL A 248 9.36 0.12 -7.29
N ALA A 249 8.68 -0.96 -7.63
CA ALA A 249 9.29 -2.25 -7.89
C ALA A 249 8.74 -2.87 -9.16
N ARG A 250 9.58 -3.68 -9.81
CA ARG A 250 9.14 -4.59 -10.86
C ARG A 250 8.99 -5.99 -10.31
N MET A 251 7.84 -6.60 -10.58
CA MET A 251 7.49 -7.95 -10.20
C MET A 251 7.29 -8.80 -11.44
N LEU A 252 7.89 -9.99 -11.47
CA LEU A 252 7.64 -10.96 -12.53
C LEU A 252 6.15 -11.32 -12.58
N ALA A 253 5.57 -11.30 -13.78
CA ALA A 253 4.29 -11.95 -14.01
C ALA A 253 4.42 -13.44 -13.71
N VAL A 254 3.54 -13.99 -12.87
CA VAL A 254 3.43 -15.44 -12.70
C VAL A 254 2.54 -15.94 -13.82
N PRO A 255 2.98 -16.80 -14.74
CA PRO A 255 2.05 -17.39 -15.70
C PRO A 255 0.95 -18.11 -14.92
N ALA A 256 -0.31 -18.03 -15.38
CA ALA A 256 -1.37 -18.88 -14.88
C ALA A 256 -1.06 -20.33 -15.26
N SER A 257 -0.18 -20.98 -14.50
CA SER A 257 0.27 -22.33 -14.80
C SER A 257 -0.85 -23.30 -14.46
N GLY A 258 -1.60 -23.72 -15.47
CA GLY A 258 -2.17 -25.06 -15.51
C GLY A 258 -1.03 -26.08 -15.58
N THR A 259 -0.21 -26.23 -14.54
CA THR A 259 0.64 -27.40 -14.34
C THR A 259 1.09 -27.48 -12.89
N SER A 260 0.64 -28.56 -12.24
CA SER A 260 1.04 -29.01 -10.91
C SER A 260 2.57 -29.01 -10.77
N LEU A 261 3.11 -28.29 -9.80
CA LEU A 261 4.47 -28.50 -9.32
C LEU A 261 4.45 -29.66 -8.32
N ALA A 262 4.50 -30.87 -8.86
CA ALA A 262 4.99 -32.03 -8.13
C ALA A 262 6.52 -32.09 -8.28
N ARG A 263 7.24 -31.84 -7.19
CA ARG A 263 8.31 -32.69 -6.62
C ARG A 263 8.98 -32.00 -5.44
#